data_AF-A0A931HXL0-F1
#
_entry.id   AF-A0A931HXL0-F1
#
_cell.length_a   1.000
_cell.length_b   1.000
_cell.length_c   1.000
_cell.angle_alpha   90.00
_cell.angle_beta   90.00
_cell.angle_gamma   90.00
#
_symmetry.space_group_name_H-M   'P 1'
#
loop_
_entity.id
_entity.type
_entity.pdbx_description
1 polymer ?
#
loop_
_entity_poly.entity_id
_entity_poly.type
_entity_poly.pdbx_seq_one_letter_code
_entity_poly.pdbx_strand_id
1 'polypeptide(L)'
;MNNKEMVSILFIVVGFIGFFVWYTDGEYTYRGQSSQWAGAYMASEEHGVKTQQITLTYEGDKGAEDMPVSYEVSAKGLNFSGTRRLQNHKILFEFECSHCRVALIAKEIVIDLEWDNKKDTLVLEP
;
A
#
# COMPACT_ATOMS: atom_id res chain seq x y z
N MET A 1 44.41 24.51 -16.59
CA MET A 1 42.99 24.16 -16.72
C MET A 1 42.21 25.41 -16.30
N ASN A 2 41.50 26.04 -17.24
CA ASN A 2 40.85 27.33 -16.98
C ASN A 2 39.54 27.14 -16.23
N ASN A 3 39.21 28.06 -15.32
CA ASN A 3 38.00 28.00 -14.49
C ASN A 3 36.69 27.86 -15.30
N LYS A 4 36.71 28.22 -16.59
CA LYS A 4 35.57 28.05 -17.52
C LYS A 4 35.39 26.59 -17.99
N GLU A 5 36.45 25.82 -18.13
CA GLU A 5 36.40 24.40 -18.54
C GLU A 5 35.96 23.51 -17.38
N MET A 6 36.34 23.87 -16.16
CA MET A 6 35.96 23.14 -14.94
C MET A 6 34.45 23.26 -14.64
N VAL A 7 33.85 24.41 -14.94
CA VAL A 7 32.39 24.63 -14.80
C VAL A 7 31.60 23.86 -15.86
N SER A 8 32.08 23.79 -17.11
CA SER A 8 31.43 23.02 -18.17
C SER A 8 31.45 21.51 -17.91
N ILE A 9 32.53 20.97 -17.33
CA ILE A 9 32.60 19.55 -16.96
C ILE A 9 31.65 19.24 -15.78
N LEU A 10 31.54 20.15 -14.81
CA LEU A 10 30.64 20.00 -13.66
C LEU A 10 29.16 19.92 -14.10
N PHE A 11 28.76 20.72 -15.10
CA PHE A 11 27.39 20.67 -15.64
C PHE A 11 27.07 19.37 -16.38
N ILE A 12 28.04 18.74 -17.03
CA ILE A 12 27.84 17.46 -17.74
C ILE A 12 27.72 16.29 -16.74
N VAL A 13 28.48 16.31 -15.64
CA VAL A 13 28.39 15.27 -14.59
C VAL A 13 27.09 15.40 -13.79
N VAL A 14 26.63 16.63 -13.48
CA VAL A 14 25.34 16.84 -12.81
C VAL A 14 24.16 16.48 -13.73
N GLY A 15 24.28 16.68 -15.04
CA GLY A 15 23.28 16.26 -16.03
C GLY A 15 23.11 14.72 -16.10
N PHE A 16 24.18 13.95 -15.91
CA PHE A 16 24.14 12.48 -15.93
C PHE A 16 23.57 11.86 -14.65
N ILE A 17 23.72 12.52 -13.50
CA ILE A 17 23.14 12.06 -12.23
C ILE A 17 21.61 12.27 -12.22
N GLY A 18 21.11 13.26 -12.96
CA GLY A 18 19.67 13.53 -13.08
C GLY A 18 18.88 12.55 -13.95
N PHE A 19 19.56 11.65 -14.69
CA PHE A 19 18.90 10.73 -15.64
C PHE A 19 18.80 9.27 -15.15
N PHE A 20 19.27 8.97 -13.92
CA PHE A 20 19.30 7.62 -13.35
C PHE A 20 18.29 7.43 -12.19
N VAL A 21 17.10 8.04 -12.28
CA VAL A 21 15.98 7.75 -11.36
C VAL A 21 14.71 7.42 -12.14
N TRP A 22 14.83 6.68 -13.24
CA TRP A 22 13.68 6.19 -13.98
C TRP A 22 13.83 4.68 -14.15
N TYR A 23 13.14 3.94 -13.28
CA TYR A 23 12.65 2.55 -13.36
C TYR A 23 12.66 1.92 -11.96
N THR A 24 11.76 2.37 -11.09
CA THR A 24 11.27 1.50 -10.03
C THR A 24 10.13 0.68 -10.65
N ASP A 25 10.40 -0.60 -10.89
CA ASP A 25 9.39 -1.54 -11.36
C ASP A 25 8.19 -1.55 -10.41
N GLY A 26 7.03 -1.19 -10.96
CA GLY A 26 5.72 -1.73 -10.60
C GLY A 26 5.23 -1.64 -9.15
N GLU A 27 5.57 -0.60 -8.38
CA GLU A 27 4.92 -0.37 -7.08
C GLU A 27 3.58 0.34 -7.25
N TYR A 28 2.50 -0.27 -6.79
CA TYR A 28 1.15 0.29 -6.83
C TYR A 28 0.64 0.45 -5.41
N THR A 29 0.28 1.68 -5.06
CA THR A 29 -0.23 2.00 -3.72
C THR A 29 -1.67 2.48 -3.84
N TYR A 30 -2.54 2.05 -2.94
CA TYR A 30 -3.89 2.59 -2.76
C TYR A 30 -4.03 3.02 -1.31
N ARG A 31 -4.75 4.10 -1.05
CA ARG A 31 -4.98 4.61 0.30
C ARG A 31 -6.41 5.08 0.47
N GLY A 32 -6.86 5.09 1.71
CA GLY A 32 -8.20 5.56 2.05
C GLY A 32 -8.34 5.76 3.54
N GLN A 33 -9.37 6.53 3.91
CA GLN A 33 -9.79 6.73 5.29
C GLN A 33 -11.32 6.68 5.37
N SER A 34 -11.82 6.15 6.47
CA SER A 34 -13.22 6.11 6.85
C SER A 34 -13.39 6.79 8.21
N SER A 35 -14.51 6.56 8.89
CA SER A 35 -14.81 7.22 10.17
C SER A 35 -13.87 6.83 11.31
N GLN A 36 -13.43 5.57 11.36
CA GLN A 36 -12.57 5.04 12.43
C GLN A 36 -11.38 4.24 11.90
N TRP A 37 -11.12 4.27 10.59
CA TRP A 37 -10.06 3.46 9.98
C TRP A 37 -9.30 4.22 8.90
N ALA A 38 -8.01 3.93 8.82
CA ALA A 38 -7.17 4.28 7.69
C ALA A 38 -6.62 3.00 7.06
N GLY A 39 -6.54 2.95 5.74
CA GLY A 39 -6.04 1.79 5.01
C GLY A 39 -4.98 2.15 3.99
N ALA A 40 -4.07 1.22 3.77
CA ALA A 40 -3.13 1.25 2.67
C ALA A 40 -3.02 -0.15 2.05
N TYR A 41 -3.07 -0.21 0.73
CA TYR A 41 -2.68 -1.37 -0.05
C TYR A 41 -1.40 -1.04 -0.80
N MET A 42 -0.45 -1.96 -0.81
CA MET A 42 0.76 -1.87 -1.62
C MET A 42 0.93 -3.17 -2.37
N ALA A 43 1.24 -3.08 -3.65
CA ALA A 43 1.66 -4.22 -4.44
C ALA A 43 2.99 -3.91 -5.13
N SER A 44 3.93 -4.84 -5.05
CA SER A 44 5.24 -4.77 -5.70
C SER A 44 5.53 -6.07 -6.44
N GLU A 45 6.38 -5.98 -7.46
CA GLU A 45 6.90 -7.14 -8.19
C GLU A 45 8.42 -7.10 -8.18
N GLU A 46 9.04 -8.09 -7.56
CA GLU A 46 10.49 -8.22 -7.48
C GLU A 46 10.89 -9.62 -7.96
N HIS A 47 11.77 -9.70 -8.96
CA HIS A 47 12.25 -10.97 -9.53
C HIS A 47 11.13 -11.96 -9.94
N GLY A 48 9.98 -11.46 -10.37
CA GLY A 48 8.81 -12.28 -10.76
C GLY A 48 7.98 -12.80 -9.58
N VAL A 49 8.34 -12.44 -8.35
CA VAL A 49 7.52 -12.63 -7.15
C VAL A 49 6.70 -11.36 -6.94
N LYS A 50 5.39 -11.53 -6.78
CA LYS A 50 4.48 -10.42 -6.49
C LYS A 50 4.12 -10.45 -5.02
N THR A 51 4.39 -9.34 -4.34
CA THR A 51 4.04 -9.13 -2.94
C THR A 51 2.91 -8.13 -2.86
N GLN A 52 1.90 -8.46 -2.07
CA GLN A 52 0.74 -7.61 -1.81
C GLN A 52 0.58 -7.44 -0.31
N GLN A 53 0.45 -6.21 0.13
CA GLN A 53 0.30 -5.87 1.53
C GLN A 53 -0.95 -5.01 1.73
N ILE A 54 -1.80 -5.36 2.68
CA ILE A 54 -2.87 -4.49 3.17
C ILE A 54 -2.57 -4.17 4.63
N THR A 55 -2.53 -2.88 4.94
CA THR A 55 -2.41 -2.37 6.30
C THR A 55 -3.69 -1.61 6.63
N LEU A 56 -4.40 -2.06 7.67
CA LEU A 56 -5.53 -1.35 8.26
C LEU A 56 -5.10 -0.79 9.61
N THR A 57 -5.38 0.48 9.85
CA THR A 57 -5.07 1.17 11.11
C THR A 57 -6.37 1.69 11.72
N TYR A 58 -6.64 1.30 12.96
CA TYR A 58 -7.80 1.79 13.72
C TYR A 58 -7.48 3.17 14.28
N GLU A 59 -8.28 4.17 13.91
CA GLU A 59 -8.17 5.57 14.33
C GLU A 59 -9.24 5.97 15.38
N GLY A 60 -10.03 5.01 15.85
CA GLY A 60 -11.02 5.23 16.89
C GLY A 60 -10.43 5.29 18.31
N ASP A 61 -11.12 4.66 19.26
CA ASP A 61 -10.74 4.70 20.67
C ASP A 61 -9.35 4.10 20.92
N LYS A 62 -8.43 4.91 21.47
CA LYS A 62 -7.04 4.51 21.72
C LYS A 62 -6.89 3.33 22.69
N GLY A 63 -7.91 3.01 23.48
CA GLY A 63 -7.92 1.87 24.40
C GLY A 63 -8.35 0.54 23.77
N ALA A 64 -8.76 0.54 22.50
CA ALA A 64 -9.10 -0.70 21.80
C ALA A 64 -7.80 -1.42 21.40
N GLU A 65 -7.36 -2.36 22.23
CA GLU A 65 -6.31 -3.33 21.91
C GLU A 65 -6.91 -4.73 21.85
N ASP A 66 -6.33 -5.61 21.02
CA ASP A 66 -6.72 -7.02 20.90
C ASP A 66 -8.21 -7.26 20.54
N MET A 67 -8.90 -6.23 20.04
CA MET A 67 -10.30 -6.33 19.63
C MET A 67 -10.42 -7.19 18.36
N PRO A 68 -11.34 -8.17 18.29
CA PRO A 68 -11.60 -8.91 17.07
C PRO A 68 -12.29 -8.01 16.04
N VAL A 69 -11.78 -8.02 14.81
CA VAL A 69 -12.29 -7.25 13.69
C VAL A 69 -12.52 -8.20 12.53
N SER A 70 -13.77 -8.32 12.14
CA SER A 70 -14.16 -9.03 10.93
C SER A 70 -14.03 -8.10 9.74
N TYR A 71 -13.53 -8.62 8.62
CA TYR A 71 -13.30 -7.84 7.42
C TYR A 71 -13.73 -8.63 6.17
N GLU A 72 -14.16 -7.90 5.15
CA GLU A 72 -14.39 -8.38 3.80
C GLU A 72 -13.73 -7.41 2.82
N VAL A 73 -12.73 -7.89 2.08
CA VAL A 73 -12.02 -7.12 1.06
C VAL A 73 -12.55 -7.54 -0.30
N SER A 74 -13.03 -6.56 -1.06
CA SER A 74 -13.63 -6.73 -2.37
C SER A 74 -12.98 -5.80 -3.40
N ALA A 75 -12.32 -6.39 -4.39
CA ALA A 75 -11.75 -5.70 -5.54
C ALA A 75 -11.69 -6.63 -6.76
N LYS A 76 -11.51 -6.05 -7.95
CA LYS A 76 -11.42 -6.83 -9.20
C LYS A 76 -10.18 -7.74 -9.17
N GLY A 77 -10.39 -9.03 -8.89
CA GLY A 77 -9.33 -10.04 -8.81
C GLY A 77 -8.75 -10.26 -7.41
N LEU A 78 -9.30 -9.60 -6.39
CA LEU A 78 -8.92 -9.78 -4.99
C LEU A 78 -10.19 -9.80 -4.15
N ASN A 79 -10.57 -10.98 -3.66
CA ASN A 79 -11.71 -11.13 -2.76
C ASN A 79 -11.33 -12.09 -1.64
N PHE A 80 -11.38 -11.61 -0.40
CA PHE A 80 -11.12 -12.45 0.77
C PHE A 80 -11.76 -11.84 2.01
N SER A 81 -12.10 -12.67 2.98
CA SER A 81 -12.72 -12.26 4.24
C SER A 81 -12.16 -13.06 5.40
N GLY A 82 -12.39 -12.58 6.61
CA GLY A 82 -11.98 -13.27 7.83
C GLY A 82 -12.13 -12.40 9.06
N THR A 83 -11.54 -12.85 10.16
CA THR A 83 -11.49 -12.11 11.41
C THR A 83 -10.06 -12.10 11.92
N ARG A 84 -9.55 -10.92 12.30
CA ARG A 84 -8.25 -10.78 12.97
C ARG A 84 -8.39 -9.91 14.19
N ARG A 85 -7.54 -10.16 15.19
CA ARG A 85 -7.46 -9.32 16.38
C ARG A 85 -6.52 -8.16 16.12
N LEU A 86 -6.90 -6.98 16.58
CA LEU A 86 -6.13 -5.76 16.43
C LEU A 86 -4.83 -5.85 17.23
N GLN A 87 -3.70 -5.56 16.59
CA GLN A 87 -2.39 -5.53 17.26
C GLN A 87 -1.77 -4.16 17.06
N ASN A 88 -1.48 -3.43 18.14
CA ASN A 88 -0.94 -2.06 18.07
C ASN A 88 -1.76 -1.16 17.14
N HIS A 89 -3.10 -1.20 17.28
CA HIS A 89 -4.05 -0.47 16.45
C HIS A 89 -4.01 -0.83 14.97
N LYS A 90 -3.44 -1.98 14.60
CA LYS A 90 -3.26 -2.38 13.21
C LYS A 90 -3.69 -3.80 12.92
N ILE A 91 -4.06 -4.03 11.66
CA ILE A 91 -4.20 -5.34 11.05
C ILE A 91 -3.36 -5.34 9.78
N LEU A 92 -2.45 -6.30 9.70
CA LEU A 92 -1.57 -6.49 8.56
C LEU A 92 -1.92 -7.78 7.83
N PHE A 93 -2.03 -7.69 6.52
CA PHE A 93 -2.15 -8.80 5.60
C PHE A 93 -1.01 -8.73 4.61
N GLU A 94 -0.34 -9.86 4.41
CA GLU A 94 0.74 -10.00 3.44
C GLU A 94 0.47 -11.26 2.63
N PHE A 95 0.52 -11.11 1.31
CA PHE A 95 0.30 -12.17 0.35
C PHE A 95 1.46 -12.17 -0.64
N GLU A 96 2.20 -13.27 -0.69
CA GLU A 96 3.18 -13.52 -1.73
C GLU A 96 2.59 -14.48 -2.75
N CYS A 97 2.81 -14.21 -4.03
CA CYS A 97 2.45 -15.18 -5.04
C CYS A 97 3.23 -15.01 -6.36
N SER A 98 3.65 -16.13 -6.93
CA SER A 98 4.49 -16.19 -8.14
C SER A 98 3.71 -16.15 -9.46
N HIS A 99 2.38 -16.33 -9.43
CA HIS A 99 1.56 -16.49 -10.65
C HIS A 99 0.23 -15.71 -10.67
N CYS A 100 0.03 -14.79 -9.73
CA CYS A 100 -1.21 -14.02 -9.62
C CYS A 100 -1.19 -12.83 -10.58
N ARG A 101 -2.38 -12.55 -11.13
CA ARG A 101 -2.69 -11.22 -11.65
C ARG A 101 -2.89 -10.33 -10.42
N VAL A 102 -1.89 -9.52 -10.09
CA VAL A 102 -2.01 -8.50 -9.04
C VAL A 102 -3.26 -7.66 -9.34
N ALA A 103 -3.94 -7.17 -8.30
CA ALA A 103 -5.14 -6.35 -8.39
C ALA A 103 -4.93 -4.96 -9.04
N LEU A 104 -3.94 -4.85 -9.94
CA LEU A 104 -3.46 -3.71 -10.71
C LEU A 104 -4.53 -3.00 -11.55
N ILE A 105 -5.77 -3.50 -11.58
CA ILE A 105 -6.83 -3.05 -12.50
C ILE A 105 -8.11 -2.68 -11.72
N ALA A 106 -8.11 -2.76 -10.39
CA ALA A 106 -9.25 -2.28 -9.62
C ALA A 106 -9.20 -0.75 -9.53
N LYS A 107 -10.31 -0.06 -9.81
CA LYS A 107 -10.38 1.41 -9.60
C LYS A 107 -10.35 1.76 -8.12
N GLU A 108 -10.86 0.85 -7.31
CA GLU A 108 -11.01 0.98 -5.87
C GLU A 108 -10.90 -0.41 -5.23
N ILE A 109 -10.49 -0.44 -3.96
CA ILE A 109 -10.53 -1.62 -3.10
C ILE A 109 -11.49 -1.28 -1.96
N VAL A 110 -12.62 -1.99 -1.89
CA VAL A 110 -13.63 -1.79 -0.84
C VAL A 110 -13.36 -2.77 0.28
N ILE A 111 -13.33 -2.27 1.51
CA ILE A 111 -13.06 -3.04 2.72
C ILE A 111 -14.19 -2.77 3.71
N ASP A 112 -15.07 -3.74 3.88
CA ASP A 112 -16.11 -3.70 4.91
C ASP A 112 -15.54 -4.26 6.22
N LEU A 113 -15.74 -3.51 7.30
CA LEU A 113 -15.18 -3.78 8.62
C LEU A 113 -16.29 -3.87 9.64
N GLU A 114 -16.22 -4.87 10.53
CA GLU A 114 -17.14 -5.06 11.64
C GLU A 114 -16.41 -5.38 12.94
N TRP A 115 -16.70 -4.62 14.00
CA TRP A 115 -16.10 -4.77 15.33
C TRP A 115 -17.05 -4.21 16.38
N ASP A 116 -17.16 -4.84 17.56
CA ASP A 116 -17.97 -4.33 18.69
C ASP A 116 -19.40 -3.86 18.30
N ASN A 117 -20.07 -4.59 17.41
CA ASN A 117 -21.39 -4.26 16.82
C ASN A 117 -21.43 -2.95 16.00
N LYS A 118 -20.28 -2.39 15.65
CA LYS A 118 -20.09 -1.30 14.70
C LYS A 118 -19.72 -1.87 13.34
N LYS A 119 -20.10 -1.14 12.28
CA LYS A 119 -19.70 -1.42 10.91
C LYS A 119 -19.18 -0.15 10.27
N ASP A 120 -18.20 -0.30 9.37
CA ASP A 120 -17.66 0.80 8.58
C ASP A 120 -17.18 0.25 7.23
N THR A 121 -17.20 1.11 6.22
CA THR A 121 -16.75 0.76 4.87
C THR A 121 -15.62 1.71 4.50
N LEU A 122 -14.46 1.12 4.25
CA LEU A 122 -13.24 1.81 3.87
C LEU A 122 -12.97 1.58 2.39
N VAL A 123 -12.87 2.65 1.62
CA VAL A 123 -12.57 2.59 0.19
C VAL A 123 -11.15 3.08 -0.02
N LEU A 124 -10.30 2.24 -0.65
CA LEU A 124 -8.94 2.60 -1.03
C LEU A 124 -8.89 2.93 -2.52
N GLU A 125 -8.29 4.06 -2.84
CA GLU A 125 -8.10 4.57 -4.20
C GLU A 125 -6.60 4.76 -4.49
N PRO A 126 -6.15 4.67 -5.76
CA PRO A 126 -4.74 4.75 -6.13
C PRO A 126 -4.10 6.12 -5.87
#